data_AF-A0A9D5EFJ8-F1
#
_entry.id   AF-A0A9D5EFJ8-F1
#
_cell.length_a   1.000
_cell.length_b   1.000
_cell.length_c   1.000
_cell.angle_alpha   90.00
_cell.angle_beta   90.00
_cell.angle_gamma   90.00
#
_symmetry.space_group_name_H-M   'P 1'
#
loop_
_entity.id
_entity.type
_entity.pdbx_description
1 polymer ?
#
loop_
_entity_poly.entity_id
_entity_poly.type
_entity_poly.pdbx_seq_one_letter_code
_entity_poly.pdbx_strand_id
1 'polypeptide(L)'
;MSMRDAIRAAVSVGIAGAVVTASALGQVIVPAPPATPPADPYTPPAPPPPSAAPAQPRPAATAAAVEPPTLITRDEGGKIVELSGSVFEAALRALKLPADRAALLEKYLVERAARMDNHIVINSEVTLSAYRLLLGIDDYTDVAQLIRLRTPLGQSLPAPSYLDMAALSGAVTQAEKEAAQRAATDYFRQYNVQQLRAGQPEGAQLDVLTATKLSFRQGAVELEERMSRLLDQLAARGEAIGGLTLSAAQLAALSDTNARTRRTALIDALLALPDEARMTVLRSAAAPLPSTLIVPVAVPTAPLPRQQGAGGGQP
;
A
#
# COMPACT_ATOMS: atom_id res chain seq x y z
N MET A 1 -4.99 20.91 25.18
CA MET A 1 -4.32 20.60 23.90
C MET A 1 -5.20 21.10 22.78
N SER A 2 -4.74 22.04 21.95
CA SER A 2 -5.56 22.61 20.87
C SER A 2 -5.73 21.60 19.73
N MET A 3 -6.84 21.64 19.01
CA MET A 3 -7.03 20.85 17.77
C MET A 3 -5.88 21.09 16.78
N ARG A 4 -5.26 22.29 16.81
CA ARG A 4 -4.06 22.64 16.05
C ARG A 4 -2.81 21.86 16.48
N ASP A 5 -2.67 21.52 17.75
CA ASP A 5 -1.54 20.75 18.28
C ASP A 5 -1.70 19.25 17.99
N ALA A 6 -2.93 18.74 18.05
CA ALA A 6 -3.26 17.38 17.63
C ALA A 6 -3.02 17.17 16.11
N ILE A 7 -3.31 18.19 15.30
CA ILE A 7 -3.07 18.16 13.84
C ILE A 7 -1.57 18.23 13.52
N ARG A 8 -0.79 19.05 14.22
CA ARG A 8 0.67 19.07 14.04
C ARG A 8 1.30 17.71 14.40
N ALA A 9 0.88 17.10 15.50
CA ALA A 9 1.33 15.75 15.88
C ALA A 9 0.93 14.68 14.84
N ALA A 10 -0.27 14.78 14.27
CA ALA A 10 -0.74 13.86 13.22
C ALA A 10 0.02 14.02 11.89
N VAL A 11 0.50 15.23 11.56
CA VAL A 11 1.30 15.49 10.34
C VAL A 11 2.73 14.98 10.50
N SER A 12 3.35 15.10 11.68
CA SER A 12 4.68 14.50 11.93
C SER A 12 4.64 12.98 12.04
N VAL A 13 3.56 12.40 12.57
CA VAL A 13 3.36 10.93 12.63
C VAL A 13 2.84 10.37 11.29
N GLY A 14 2.13 11.17 10.49
CA GLY A 14 1.61 10.77 9.18
C GLY A 14 2.64 10.73 8.05
N ILE A 15 3.79 11.39 8.23
CA ILE A 15 4.93 11.36 7.29
C ILE A 15 5.95 10.28 7.71
N ALA A 16 5.90 9.81 8.96
CA ALA A 16 6.74 8.74 9.48
C ALA A 16 5.90 7.50 9.83
N GLY A 17 5.67 6.63 8.84
CA GLY A 17 5.40 5.21 9.05
C GLY A 17 4.26 4.87 10.00
N ALA A 18 3.07 4.64 9.45
CA ALA A 18 2.03 3.91 10.16
C ALA A 18 2.42 2.41 10.32
N VAL A 19 3.33 2.13 11.25
CA VAL A 19 3.46 0.84 11.95
C VAL A 19 3.78 1.14 13.42
N VAL A 20 2.76 1.56 14.18
CA VAL A 20 2.75 1.37 15.64
C VAL A 20 1.33 0.97 16.03
N THR A 21 1.10 -0.34 16.08
CA THR A 21 0.02 -0.93 16.88
C THR A 21 0.31 -0.64 18.36
N ALA A 22 -0.38 0.34 18.93
CA ALA A 22 -0.47 0.51 20.38
C ALA A 22 -1.87 0.09 20.84
N SER A 23 -1.97 -1.15 21.32
CA SER A 23 -3.14 -1.67 22.03
C SER A 23 -3.23 -0.97 23.39
N ALA A 24 -4.16 -0.03 23.54
CA ALA A 24 -4.51 0.52 24.84
C ALA A 24 -5.55 -0.39 25.52
N LEU A 25 -5.09 -1.26 26.43
CA LEU A 25 -5.97 -1.95 27.36
C LEU A 25 -6.47 -0.96 28.41
N GLY A 26 -7.77 -0.63 28.38
CA GLY A 26 -8.43 0.16 29.41
C GLY A 26 -8.49 -0.62 30.72
N GLN A 27 -7.87 -0.10 31.78
CA GLN A 27 -8.02 -0.61 33.13
C GLN A 27 -9.33 -0.13 33.74
N VAL A 28 -10.18 -1.08 34.13
CA VAL A 28 -11.39 -0.86 34.93
C VAL A 28 -10.96 -0.56 36.37
N ILE A 29 -11.31 0.62 36.88
CA ILE A 29 -11.08 1.02 38.27
C ILE A 29 -12.13 0.34 39.14
N VAL A 30 -11.70 -0.59 40.02
CA VAL A 30 -12.54 -1.15 41.08
C VAL A 30 -12.44 -0.21 42.30
N PRO A 31 -13.54 0.18 42.96
CA PRO A 31 -13.49 1.02 44.15
C PRO A 31 -12.87 0.27 45.34
N ALA A 32 -12.00 0.95 46.09
CA ALA A 32 -11.28 0.39 47.24
C ALA A 32 -12.21 0.14 48.45
N PRO A 33 -12.05 -0.96 49.20
CA PRO A 33 -12.72 -1.16 50.48
C PRO A 33 -12.13 -0.27 51.60
N PRO A 34 -12.89 0.00 52.67
CA PRO A 34 -12.54 0.99 53.69
C PRO A 34 -11.36 0.57 54.59
N ALA A 35 -10.68 1.59 55.13
CA ALA A 35 -9.43 1.48 55.88
C ALA A 35 -9.57 0.78 57.24
N THR A 36 -8.65 -0.15 57.53
CA THR A 36 -8.37 -0.69 58.86
C THR A 36 -7.43 0.24 59.66
N PRO A 37 -7.56 0.32 60.99
CA PRO A 37 -6.78 1.21 61.86
C PRO A 37 -5.29 0.82 61.94
N PRO A 38 -4.40 1.74 62.35
CA PRO A 38 -2.96 1.59 62.21
C PRO A 38 -2.39 0.53 63.15
N ALA A 39 -1.58 -0.38 62.59
CA ALA A 39 -0.69 -1.25 63.34
C ALA A 39 0.67 -0.57 63.53
N ASP A 40 1.35 -0.94 64.61
CA ASP A 40 2.63 -0.42 65.11
C ASP A 40 3.74 -0.31 64.04
N PRO A 41 4.73 0.60 64.21
CA PRO A 41 5.73 0.86 63.19
C PRO A 41 6.65 -0.35 62.99
N TYR A 42 6.48 -1.04 61.86
CA TYR A 42 7.43 -2.02 61.35
C TYR A 42 8.66 -1.31 60.77
N THR A 43 9.83 -1.56 61.34
CA THR A 43 11.12 -1.19 60.76
C THR A 43 11.57 -2.28 59.79
N PRO A 44 11.58 -2.02 58.46
CA PRO A 44 12.05 -3.01 57.49
C PRO A 44 13.58 -3.22 57.62
N PRO A 45 14.08 -4.45 57.39
CA PRO A 45 15.52 -4.71 57.31
C PRO A 45 16.13 -3.97 56.11
N ALA A 46 17.40 -3.57 56.24
CA ALA A 46 18.13 -2.81 55.23
C ALA A 46 18.08 -3.50 53.86
N PRO A 47 17.85 -2.75 52.76
CA PRO A 47 17.78 -3.33 51.42
C PRO A 47 19.11 -3.99 51.06
N PRO A 48 19.09 -5.13 50.34
CA PRO A 48 20.31 -5.75 49.84
C PRO A 48 21.05 -4.78 48.91
N PRO A 49 22.39 -4.86 48.82
CA PRO A 49 23.17 -4.00 47.95
C PRO A 49 22.66 -4.12 46.50
N PRO A 50 22.60 -3.00 45.75
CA PRO A 50 22.09 -3.00 44.39
C PRO A 50 22.89 -4.01 43.56
N SER A 51 22.16 -4.95 42.96
CA SER A 51 22.73 -5.89 41.98
C SER A 51 23.41 -5.07 40.90
N ALA A 52 24.66 -5.39 40.58
CA ALA A 52 25.40 -4.70 39.52
C ALA A 52 24.54 -4.64 38.26
N ALA A 53 24.31 -3.43 37.76
CA ALA A 53 23.53 -3.22 36.55
C ALA A 53 24.08 -4.16 35.46
N PRO A 54 23.21 -4.91 34.74
CA PRO A 54 23.64 -5.72 33.61
C PRO A 54 24.49 -4.83 32.70
N ALA A 55 25.70 -5.29 32.39
CA ALA A 55 26.58 -4.58 31.46
C ALA A 55 25.76 -4.25 30.22
N GLN A 56 25.66 -2.95 29.90
CA GLN A 56 24.98 -2.50 28.69
C GLN A 56 25.55 -3.30 27.51
N PRO A 57 24.70 -3.93 26.68
CA PRO A 57 25.18 -4.63 25.50
C PRO A 57 26.00 -3.64 24.68
N ARG A 58 27.29 -3.94 24.53
CA ARG A 58 28.17 -3.22 23.61
C ARG A 58 27.46 -3.18 22.24
N PRO A 59 27.31 -2.03 21.58
CA PRO A 59 26.69 -1.98 20.26
C PRO A 59 27.36 -3.01 19.36
N ALA A 60 26.58 -3.93 18.81
CA ALA A 60 27.07 -4.86 17.81
C ALA A 60 27.75 -4.04 16.70
N ALA A 61 28.91 -4.50 16.25
CA ALA A 61 29.65 -3.87 15.16
C ALA A 61 28.67 -3.53 14.03
N THR A 62 28.63 -2.25 13.66
CA THR A 62 27.79 -1.72 12.59
C THR A 62 28.01 -2.56 11.35
N ALA A 63 27.00 -3.34 10.96
CA ALA A 63 26.97 -3.98 9.65
C ALA A 63 27.29 -2.91 8.61
N ALA A 64 28.13 -3.24 7.61
CA ALA A 64 28.51 -2.32 6.56
C ALA A 64 27.26 -1.60 6.03
N ALA A 65 27.26 -0.26 6.09
CA ALA A 65 26.08 0.53 5.76
C ALA A 65 25.74 0.30 4.29
N VAL A 66 24.63 -0.40 4.03
CA VAL A 66 24.12 -0.60 2.68
C VAL A 66 23.51 0.72 2.20
N GLU A 67 24.04 1.23 1.10
CA GLU A 67 23.53 2.45 0.47
C GLU A 67 22.10 2.23 -0.02
N PRO A 68 21.14 3.14 0.30
CA PRO A 68 19.78 3.06 -0.21
C PRO A 68 19.77 3.14 -1.74
N PRO A 69 19.02 2.27 -2.44
CA PRO A 69 18.84 2.44 -3.88
C PRO A 69 18.07 3.74 -4.17
N THR A 70 18.36 4.39 -5.30
CA THR A 70 17.56 5.54 -5.74
C THR A 70 16.31 5.05 -6.48
N LEU A 71 15.15 5.60 -6.11
CA LEU A 71 13.87 5.38 -6.79
C LEU A 71 13.41 6.61 -7.57
N ILE A 72 14.18 7.69 -7.53
CA ILE A 72 13.77 8.99 -8.05
C ILE A 72 14.24 9.11 -9.48
N THR A 73 13.29 9.03 -10.40
CA THR A 73 13.50 9.34 -11.82
C THR A 73 12.70 10.59 -12.15
N ARG A 74 13.28 11.52 -12.91
CA ARG A 74 12.62 12.77 -13.31
C ARG A 74 12.29 12.75 -14.80
N ASP A 75 11.13 13.29 -15.16
CA ASP A 75 10.74 13.50 -16.55
C ASP A 75 11.47 14.70 -17.18
N GLU A 76 11.18 14.97 -18.45
CA GLU A 76 11.76 16.11 -19.20
C GLU A 76 11.45 17.47 -18.57
N GLY A 77 10.36 17.56 -17.78
CA GLY A 77 9.98 18.75 -17.01
C GLY A 77 10.61 18.82 -15.62
N GLY A 78 11.52 17.90 -15.27
CA GLY A 78 12.15 17.83 -13.97
C GLY A 78 11.24 17.31 -12.85
N LYS A 79 10.04 16.80 -13.16
CA LYS A 79 9.11 16.23 -12.19
C LYS A 79 9.43 14.77 -11.93
N ILE A 80 9.36 14.36 -10.67
CA ILE A 80 9.46 12.96 -10.25
C ILE A 80 8.33 12.17 -10.91
N VAL A 81 8.72 11.12 -11.63
CA VAL A 81 7.81 10.19 -12.29
C VAL A 81 7.14 9.31 -11.24
N GLU A 82 5.83 9.16 -11.34
CA GLU A 82 5.06 8.25 -10.50
C GLU A 82 5.44 6.80 -10.77
N LEU A 83 5.76 6.05 -9.71
CA LEU A 83 5.99 4.61 -9.80
C LEU A 83 4.69 3.88 -10.16
N SER A 84 4.78 2.91 -11.06
CA SER A 84 3.64 2.13 -11.56
C SER A 84 3.09 1.09 -10.58
N GLY A 85 3.69 0.95 -9.38
CA GLY A 85 3.31 -0.05 -8.38
C GLY A 85 3.83 0.30 -6.99
N SER A 86 3.84 -0.69 -6.09
CA SER A 86 4.27 -0.51 -4.70
C SER A 86 5.70 0.03 -4.58
N VAL A 87 5.86 1.16 -3.89
CA VAL A 87 7.17 1.80 -3.65
C VAL A 87 8.13 0.86 -2.90
N PHE A 88 7.60 0.05 -1.97
CA PHE A 88 8.41 -0.90 -1.21
C PHE A 88 8.87 -2.09 -2.07
N GLU A 89 8.04 -2.54 -2.99
CA GLU A 89 8.42 -3.57 -3.97
C GLU A 89 9.48 -3.03 -4.94
N ALA A 90 9.30 -1.80 -5.44
CA ALA A 90 10.28 -1.11 -6.26
C ALA A 90 11.63 -0.94 -5.52
N ALA A 91 11.59 -0.56 -4.24
CA ALA A 91 12.77 -0.46 -3.39
C ALA A 91 13.52 -1.79 -3.27
N LEU A 92 12.79 -2.89 -3.04
CA LEU A 92 13.38 -4.23 -2.96
C LEU A 92 14.00 -4.67 -4.29
N ARG A 93 13.30 -4.45 -5.41
CA ARG A 93 13.83 -4.78 -6.75
C ARG A 93 15.03 -3.94 -7.17
N ALA A 94 15.14 -2.72 -6.66
CA ALA A 94 16.26 -1.84 -6.95
C ALA A 94 17.53 -2.20 -6.15
N LEU A 95 17.44 -3.08 -5.16
CA LEU A 95 18.61 -3.58 -4.43
C LEU A 95 19.49 -4.43 -5.36
N LYS A 96 20.81 -4.21 -5.28
CA LYS A 96 21.81 -5.01 -6.00
C LYS A 96 22.04 -6.32 -5.27
N LEU A 97 21.15 -7.29 -5.47
CA LEU A 97 21.22 -8.61 -4.85
C LEU A 97 21.97 -9.63 -5.73
N PRO A 98 22.70 -10.57 -5.14
CA PRO A 98 23.16 -11.80 -5.80
C PRO A 98 22.01 -12.57 -6.46
N ALA A 99 22.30 -13.29 -7.55
CA ALA A 99 21.28 -13.92 -8.39
C ALA A 99 20.38 -14.92 -7.66
N ASP A 100 20.95 -15.69 -6.73
CA ASP A 100 20.23 -16.63 -5.86
C ASP A 100 19.25 -15.92 -4.93
N ARG A 101 19.67 -14.82 -4.28
CA ARG A 101 18.81 -14.00 -3.42
C ARG A 101 17.78 -13.20 -4.20
N ALA A 102 18.11 -12.76 -5.42
CA ALA A 102 17.17 -12.10 -6.32
C ALA A 102 16.06 -13.05 -6.79
N ALA A 103 16.40 -14.30 -7.18
CA ALA A 103 15.41 -15.31 -7.53
C ALA A 103 14.51 -15.66 -6.33
N LEU A 104 15.10 -15.72 -5.14
CA LEU A 104 14.37 -15.93 -3.90
C LEU A 104 13.40 -14.77 -3.62
N LEU A 105 13.85 -13.51 -3.77
CA LEU A 105 13.00 -12.32 -3.63
C LEU A 105 11.79 -12.39 -4.58
N GLU A 106 11.99 -12.68 -5.87
CA GLU A 106 10.88 -12.75 -6.83
C GLU A 106 9.85 -13.82 -6.47
N LYS A 107 10.28 -14.99 -5.97
CA LYS A 107 9.37 -16.02 -5.46
C LYS A 107 8.48 -15.46 -4.33
N TYR A 108 9.04 -14.66 -3.42
CA TYR A 108 8.28 -14.05 -2.33
C TYR A 108 7.36 -12.93 -2.78
N LEU A 109 7.75 -12.14 -3.79
CA LEU A 109 6.86 -11.13 -4.37
C LEU A 109 5.63 -11.79 -5.00
N VAL A 110 5.80 -12.91 -5.70
CA VAL A 110 4.67 -13.71 -6.23
C VAL A 110 3.81 -14.27 -5.09
N GLU A 111 4.42 -14.80 -4.03
CA GLU A 111 3.68 -15.31 -2.87
C GLU A 111 2.88 -14.19 -2.17
N ARG A 112 3.50 -13.02 -1.99
CA ARG A 112 2.87 -11.84 -1.40
C ARG A 112 1.68 -11.37 -2.23
N ALA A 113 1.84 -11.33 -3.54
CA ALA A 113 0.78 -11.00 -4.48
C ALA A 113 -0.42 -11.96 -4.35
N ALA A 114 -0.17 -13.27 -4.22
CA ALA A 114 -1.23 -14.26 -3.99
C ALA A 114 -1.90 -14.11 -2.62
N ARG A 115 -1.12 -13.81 -1.57
CA ARG A 115 -1.67 -13.51 -0.23
C ARG A 115 -2.58 -12.27 -0.27
N MET A 116 -2.17 -11.21 -0.97
CA MET A 116 -3.00 -10.01 -1.15
C MET A 116 -4.31 -10.32 -1.87
N ASP A 117 -4.28 -11.10 -2.94
CA ASP A 117 -5.52 -11.51 -3.62
C ASP A 117 -6.45 -12.28 -2.69
N ASN A 118 -5.92 -13.22 -1.90
CA ASN A 118 -6.71 -13.97 -0.94
C ASN A 118 -7.30 -13.06 0.14
N HIS A 119 -6.55 -12.07 0.62
CA HIS A 119 -7.03 -11.07 1.56
C HIS A 119 -8.12 -10.17 0.97
N ILE A 120 -8.00 -9.79 -0.30
CA ILE A 120 -9.04 -9.07 -1.03
C ILE A 120 -10.30 -9.92 -1.11
N VAL A 121 -10.19 -11.21 -1.45
CA VAL A 121 -11.33 -12.12 -1.50
C VAL A 121 -12.00 -12.24 -0.13
N ILE A 122 -11.22 -12.50 0.93
CA ILE A 122 -11.73 -12.75 2.28
C ILE A 122 -12.40 -11.48 2.85
N ASN A 123 -11.80 -10.32 2.61
CA ASN A 123 -12.29 -9.02 3.10
C ASN A 123 -12.93 -8.21 1.96
N SER A 124 -13.68 -8.89 1.09
CA SER A 124 -14.14 -8.33 -0.19
C SER A 124 -15.00 -7.07 -0.02
N GLU A 125 -15.88 -7.00 0.96
CA GLU A 125 -16.70 -5.82 1.20
C GLU A 125 -15.87 -4.58 1.55
N VAL A 126 -14.93 -4.72 2.49
CA VAL A 126 -14.06 -3.63 2.96
C VAL A 126 -13.11 -3.19 1.84
N THR A 127 -12.51 -4.15 1.13
CA THR A 127 -11.53 -3.87 0.09
C THR A 127 -12.16 -3.27 -1.17
N LEU A 128 -13.35 -3.72 -1.57
CA LEU A 128 -14.13 -3.10 -2.65
C LEU A 128 -14.60 -1.70 -2.27
N SER A 129 -15.07 -1.49 -1.05
CA SER A 129 -15.48 -0.16 -0.56
C SER A 129 -14.30 0.83 -0.54
N ALA A 130 -13.14 0.38 -0.07
CA ALA A 130 -11.91 1.18 -0.09
C ALA A 130 -11.48 1.52 -1.53
N TYR A 131 -11.51 0.54 -2.43
CA TYR A 131 -11.16 0.76 -3.82
C TYR A 131 -12.16 1.68 -4.56
N ARG A 132 -13.46 1.57 -4.24
CA ARG A 132 -14.49 2.51 -4.72
C ARG A 132 -14.17 3.95 -4.30
N LEU A 133 -13.79 4.15 -3.03
CA LEU A 133 -13.35 5.48 -2.58
C LEU A 133 -12.11 5.93 -3.33
N LEU A 134 -11.08 5.09 -3.49
CA LEU A 134 -9.84 5.42 -4.21
C LEU A 134 -10.10 5.92 -5.64
N LEU A 135 -10.98 5.24 -6.38
CA LEU A 135 -11.37 5.63 -7.74
C LEU A 135 -12.04 7.01 -7.79
N GLY A 136 -12.72 7.39 -6.70
CA GLY A 136 -13.44 8.65 -6.54
C GLY A 136 -12.69 9.73 -5.77
N ILE A 137 -11.45 9.49 -5.30
CA ILE A 137 -10.70 10.52 -4.57
C ILE A 137 -10.46 11.72 -5.50
N ASP A 138 -11.13 12.81 -5.21
CA ASP A 138 -11.04 14.12 -5.85
C ASP A 138 -10.97 15.21 -4.77
N ASP A 139 -11.05 16.48 -5.18
CA ASP A 139 -10.98 17.62 -4.25
C ASP A 139 -12.16 17.66 -3.26
N TYR A 140 -13.30 17.06 -3.60
CA TYR A 140 -14.54 17.07 -2.80
C TYR A 140 -14.73 15.85 -1.91
N THR A 141 -13.84 14.86 -2.02
CA THR A 141 -13.95 13.63 -1.23
C THR A 141 -13.89 13.91 0.27
N ASP A 142 -14.88 13.40 0.99
CA ASP A 142 -15.00 13.52 2.44
C ASP A 142 -13.89 12.74 3.15
N VAL A 143 -12.94 13.47 3.76
CA VAL A 143 -11.82 12.91 4.50
C VAL A 143 -12.29 12.07 5.70
N ALA A 144 -13.47 12.32 6.26
CA ALA A 144 -14.02 11.48 7.31
C ALA A 144 -14.26 10.04 6.83
N GLN A 145 -14.62 9.84 5.55
CA GLN A 145 -14.76 8.49 4.97
C GLN A 145 -13.41 7.79 4.87
N LEU A 146 -12.36 8.50 4.45
CA LEU A 146 -10.99 7.97 4.38
C LEU A 146 -10.49 7.55 5.78
N ILE A 147 -10.74 8.37 6.79
CA ILE A 147 -10.38 8.07 8.18
C ILE A 147 -11.11 6.82 8.67
N ARG A 148 -12.41 6.70 8.39
CA ARG A 148 -13.23 5.53 8.78
C ARG A 148 -12.72 4.24 8.15
N LEU A 149 -12.28 4.27 6.89
CA LEU A 149 -11.76 3.08 6.21
C LEU A 149 -10.32 2.75 6.57
N ARG A 150 -9.52 3.69 7.10
CA ARG A 150 -8.10 3.46 7.37
C ARG A 150 -7.85 2.24 8.27
N THR A 151 -8.56 2.11 9.39
CA THR A 151 -8.35 1.00 10.34
C THR A 151 -8.85 -0.34 9.78
N PRO A 152 -10.11 -0.46 9.29
CA PRO A 152 -10.58 -1.69 8.68
C PRO A 152 -9.72 -2.13 7.48
N LEU A 153 -9.28 -1.18 6.67
CA LEU A 153 -8.40 -1.47 5.55
C LEU A 153 -7.05 -2.00 6.02
N GLY A 154 -6.41 -1.33 7.00
CA GLY A 154 -5.16 -1.80 7.58
C GLY A 154 -5.23 -3.21 8.16
N GLN A 155 -6.38 -3.59 8.75
CA GLN A 155 -6.64 -4.95 9.23
C GLN A 155 -6.90 -5.95 8.11
N SER A 156 -7.35 -5.48 6.95
CA SER A 156 -7.65 -6.31 5.78
C SER A 156 -6.41 -6.61 4.94
N LEU A 157 -5.34 -5.79 5.05
CA LEU A 157 -4.09 -6.02 4.32
C LEU A 157 -3.29 -7.19 4.96
N PRO A 158 -2.59 -8.01 4.16
CA PRO A 158 -1.84 -9.13 4.71
C PRO A 158 -0.64 -8.65 5.53
N ALA A 159 -0.38 -9.35 6.64
CA ALA A 159 0.89 -9.34 7.35
C ALA A 159 1.69 -10.62 6.99
N PRO A 160 3.02 -10.58 6.96
CA PRO A 160 3.92 -9.43 7.16
C PRO A 160 3.94 -8.47 5.95
N SER A 161 4.56 -7.29 6.11
CA SER A 161 4.82 -6.36 5.00
C SER A 161 5.79 -6.95 3.95
N TYR A 162 5.90 -6.34 2.77
CA TYR A 162 6.89 -6.72 1.74
C TYR A 162 8.31 -6.84 2.32
N LEU A 163 8.73 -5.82 3.07
CA LEU A 163 10.07 -5.75 3.66
C LEU A 163 10.29 -6.82 4.72
N ASP A 164 9.27 -7.09 5.55
CA ASP A 164 9.36 -8.12 6.58
C ASP A 164 9.38 -9.53 5.97
N MET A 165 8.57 -9.79 4.95
CA MET A 165 8.60 -11.08 4.24
C MET A 165 9.95 -11.33 3.54
N ALA A 166 10.50 -10.31 2.87
CA ALA A 166 11.81 -10.42 2.23
C ALA A 166 12.94 -10.67 3.24
N ALA A 167 12.85 -10.09 4.45
CA ALA A 167 13.85 -10.32 5.50
C ALA A 167 13.69 -11.68 6.18
N LEU A 168 12.45 -12.07 6.56
CA LEU A 168 12.16 -13.35 7.22
C LEU A 168 12.53 -14.55 6.35
N SER A 169 12.48 -14.38 5.04
CA SER A 169 12.87 -15.41 4.09
C SER A 169 14.37 -15.52 3.83
N GLY A 170 15.17 -14.56 4.29
CA GLY A 170 16.59 -14.47 3.95
C GLY A 170 16.87 -13.96 2.53
N ALA A 171 15.85 -13.50 1.78
CA ALA A 171 16.05 -12.86 0.48
C ALA A 171 16.83 -11.54 0.62
N VAL A 172 16.62 -10.81 1.71
CA VAL A 172 17.40 -9.64 2.10
C VAL A 172 17.87 -9.73 3.54
N THR A 173 19.02 -9.14 3.81
CA THR A 173 19.53 -8.91 5.17
C THR A 173 18.79 -7.76 5.84
N GLN A 174 18.95 -7.61 7.17
CA GLN A 174 18.39 -6.49 7.91
C GLN A 174 18.91 -5.13 7.40
N ALA A 175 20.19 -5.04 7.04
CA ALA A 175 20.78 -3.81 6.51
C ALA A 175 20.20 -3.44 5.13
N GLU A 176 19.98 -4.42 4.25
CA GLU A 176 19.33 -4.23 2.94
C GLU A 176 17.85 -3.86 3.09
N LYS A 177 17.14 -4.48 4.04
CA LYS A 177 15.76 -4.11 4.40
C LYS A 177 15.67 -2.64 4.82
N GLU A 178 16.57 -2.19 5.70
CA GLU A 178 16.62 -0.79 6.15
C GLU A 178 16.99 0.17 5.01
N ALA A 179 17.89 -0.24 4.11
CA ALA A 179 18.24 0.53 2.92
C ALA A 179 17.03 0.70 1.98
N ALA A 180 16.27 -0.38 1.72
CA ALA A 180 15.04 -0.32 0.95
C ALA A 180 13.96 0.54 1.62
N GLN A 181 13.80 0.44 2.95
CA GLN A 181 12.89 1.30 3.71
C GLN A 181 13.27 2.78 3.58
N ARG A 182 14.56 3.13 3.69
CA ARG A 182 15.05 4.51 3.52
C ARG A 182 14.77 5.04 2.11
N ALA A 183 15.01 4.23 1.07
CA ALA A 183 14.72 4.57 -0.31
C ALA A 183 13.23 4.86 -0.55
N ALA A 184 12.34 4.00 -0.04
CA ALA A 184 10.91 4.19 -0.14
C ALA A 184 10.43 5.46 0.60
N THR A 185 10.92 5.70 1.82
CA THR A 185 10.62 6.91 2.59
C THR A 185 11.10 8.17 1.88
N ASP A 186 12.30 8.15 1.26
CA ASP A 186 12.81 9.29 0.51
C ASP A 186 11.97 9.59 -0.73
N TYR A 187 11.61 8.56 -1.51
CA TYR A 187 10.71 8.69 -2.65
C TYR A 187 9.38 9.33 -2.23
N PHE A 188 8.71 8.78 -1.20
CA PHE A 188 7.43 9.32 -0.73
C PHE A 188 7.55 10.78 -0.30
N ARG A 189 8.60 11.12 0.45
CA ARG A 189 8.85 12.49 0.88
C ARG A 189 8.97 13.43 -0.33
N GLN A 190 9.80 13.11 -1.30
CA GLN A 190 10.05 13.99 -2.44
C GLN A 190 8.85 14.06 -3.39
N TYR A 191 8.22 12.93 -3.68
CA TYR A 191 7.00 12.86 -4.50
C TYR A 191 5.86 13.64 -3.84
N ASN A 192 5.66 13.52 -2.52
CA ASN A 192 4.59 14.25 -1.82
C ASN A 192 4.83 15.75 -1.82
N VAL A 193 6.07 16.19 -1.59
CA VAL A 193 6.42 17.61 -1.68
C VAL A 193 6.12 18.15 -3.08
N GLN A 194 6.45 17.39 -4.13
CA GLN A 194 6.13 17.78 -5.50
C GLN A 194 4.61 17.88 -5.72
N GLN A 195 3.85 16.85 -5.33
CA GLN A 195 2.40 16.81 -5.57
C GLN A 195 1.65 17.88 -4.78
N LEU A 196 2.06 18.14 -3.53
CA LEU A 196 1.43 19.18 -2.71
C LEU A 196 1.76 20.60 -3.17
N ARG A 197 2.90 20.80 -3.85
CA ARG A 197 3.29 22.09 -4.42
C ARG A 197 2.79 22.30 -5.84
N ALA A 198 2.31 21.24 -6.50
CA ALA A 198 1.80 21.32 -7.86
C ALA A 198 0.60 22.29 -7.90
N GLY A 199 0.76 23.42 -8.59
CA GLY A 199 -0.30 24.43 -8.72
C GLY A 199 -0.44 25.39 -7.53
N GLN A 200 0.43 25.31 -6.52
CA GLN A 200 0.45 26.26 -5.40
C GLN A 200 1.53 27.35 -5.59
N PRO A 201 1.27 28.60 -5.17
CA PRO A 201 2.30 29.63 -5.14
C PRO A 201 3.40 29.27 -4.13
N GLU A 202 4.62 29.75 -4.40
CA GLU A 202 5.77 29.49 -3.54
C GLU A 202 5.52 30.00 -2.11
N GLY A 203 5.73 29.14 -1.11
CA GLY A 203 5.48 29.46 0.31
C GLY A 203 4.05 29.21 0.81
N ALA A 204 3.15 28.70 -0.03
CA ALA A 204 1.82 28.27 0.41
C ALA A 204 1.90 27.16 1.48
N GLN A 205 0.98 27.21 2.44
CA GLN A 205 0.86 26.15 3.44
C GLN A 205 0.34 24.87 2.78
N LEU A 206 0.97 23.75 3.10
CA LEU A 206 0.55 22.44 2.63
C LEU A 206 -0.87 22.14 3.11
N ASP A 207 -1.77 21.88 2.18
CA ASP A 207 -3.14 21.52 2.50
C ASP A 207 -3.19 20.13 3.17
N VAL A 208 -3.64 20.11 4.42
CA VAL A 208 -3.76 18.89 5.24
C VAL A 208 -4.72 17.89 4.59
N LEU A 209 -5.77 18.36 3.91
CA LEU A 209 -6.72 17.48 3.24
C LEU A 209 -6.06 16.76 2.06
N THR A 210 -5.38 17.51 1.19
CA THR A 210 -4.60 16.95 0.08
C THR A 210 -3.51 15.99 0.59
N ALA A 211 -2.78 16.34 1.65
CA ALA A 211 -1.79 15.46 2.25
C ALA A 211 -2.40 14.15 2.78
N THR A 212 -3.57 14.23 3.42
CA THR A 212 -4.28 13.05 3.94
C THR A 212 -4.74 12.13 2.81
N LYS A 213 -5.30 12.70 1.73
CA LYS A 213 -5.73 11.96 0.53
C LYS A 213 -4.54 11.26 -0.14
N LEU A 214 -3.42 11.96 -0.27
CA LEU A 214 -2.20 11.42 -0.85
C LEU A 214 -1.63 10.27 -0.01
N SER A 215 -1.53 10.44 1.30
CA SER A 215 -1.08 9.36 2.20
C SER A 215 -2.01 8.15 2.17
N PHE A 216 -3.32 8.35 2.06
CA PHE A 216 -4.28 7.25 1.92
C PHE A 216 -4.07 6.48 0.62
N ARG A 217 -3.97 7.17 -0.53
CA ARG A 217 -3.67 6.54 -1.82
C ARG A 217 -2.37 5.74 -1.76
N GLN A 218 -1.31 6.33 -1.21
CA GLN A 218 0.00 5.68 -1.08
C GLN A 218 -0.04 4.41 -0.24
N GLY A 219 -0.74 4.44 0.90
CA GLY A 219 -0.93 3.26 1.75
C GLY A 219 -1.77 2.17 1.07
N ALA A 220 -2.56 2.52 0.05
CA ALA A 220 -3.44 1.62 -0.65
C ALA A 220 -2.98 1.25 -2.07
N VAL A 221 -1.78 1.66 -2.51
CA VAL A 221 -1.28 1.38 -3.88
C VAL A 221 -1.31 -0.11 -4.21
N GLU A 222 -0.83 -0.96 -3.29
CA GLU A 222 -0.84 -2.42 -3.50
C GLU A 222 -2.28 -2.93 -3.67
N LEU A 223 -3.21 -2.47 -2.83
CA LEU A 223 -4.62 -2.82 -2.96
C LEU A 223 -5.18 -2.34 -4.31
N GLU A 224 -4.88 -1.09 -4.67
CA GLU A 224 -5.36 -0.46 -5.90
C GLU A 224 -4.92 -1.26 -7.13
N GLU A 225 -3.65 -1.63 -7.19
CA GLU A 225 -3.08 -2.43 -8.27
C GLU A 225 -3.72 -3.82 -8.35
N ARG A 226 -3.78 -4.54 -7.22
CA ARG A 226 -4.32 -5.90 -7.17
C ARG A 226 -5.82 -5.92 -7.48
N MET A 227 -6.59 -4.98 -6.94
CA MET A 227 -8.02 -4.88 -7.23
C MET A 227 -8.28 -4.48 -8.69
N SER A 228 -7.52 -3.52 -9.23
CA SER A 228 -7.60 -3.16 -10.66
C SER A 228 -7.42 -4.38 -11.54
N ARG A 229 -6.37 -5.18 -11.28
CA ARG A 229 -6.10 -6.41 -12.03
C ARG A 229 -7.23 -7.43 -11.89
N LEU A 230 -7.75 -7.67 -10.68
CA LEU A 230 -8.85 -8.62 -10.45
C LEU A 230 -10.12 -8.20 -11.19
N LEU A 231 -10.46 -6.90 -11.17
CA LEU A 231 -11.62 -6.38 -11.88
C LEU A 231 -11.43 -6.44 -13.40
N ASP A 232 -10.23 -6.16 -13.91
CA ASP A 232 -9.92 -6.29 -15.32
C ASP A 232 -9.96 -7.76 -15.77
N GLN A 233 -9.48 -8.70 -14.94
CA GLN A 233 -9.59 -10.14 -15.19
C GLN A 233 -11.05 -10.60 -15.16
N LEU A 234 -11.87 -10.07 -14.25
CA LEU A 234 -13.30 -10.35 -14.19
C LEU A 234 -14.01 -9.83 -15.45
N ALA A 235 -13.70 -8.61 -15.89
CA ALA A 235 -14.19 -8.02 -17.13
C ALA A 235 -13.85 -8.90 -18.35
N ALA A 236 -12.61 -9.38 -18.43
CA ALA A 236 -12.16 -10.25 -19.52
C ALA A 236 -12.85 -11.62 -19.53
N ARG A 237 -13.32 -12.10 -18.37
CA ARG A 237 -13.91 -13.44 -18.20
C ARG A 237 -15.38 -13.53 -18.56
N GLY A 238 -16.08 -12.45 -18.95
CA GLY A 238 -17.42 -12.42 -19.57
C GLY A 238 -18.51 -13.31 -18.94
N GLU A 239 -18.38 -14.64 -19.03
CA GLU A 239 -19.16 -15.67 -18.35
C GLU A 239 -19.19 -15.54 -16.82
N ALA A 240 -18.07 -15.17 -16.17
CA ALA A 240 -18.05 -14.93 -14.72
C ALA A 240 -18.95 -13.75 -14.31
N ILE A 241 -19.21 -12.82 -15.24
CA ILE A 241 -20.16 -11.73 -15.09
C ILE A 241 -21.60 -12.19 -15.38
N GLY A 242 -21.80 -13.25 -16.18
CA GLY A 242 -23.12 -13.83 -16.45
C GLY A 242 -23.83 -14.39 -15.21
N GLY A 243 -23.07 -14.73 -14.15
CA GLY A 243 -23.61 -15.07 -12.82
C GLY A 243 -23.93 -13.86 -11.93
N LEU A 244 -23.51 -12.65 -12.33
CA LEU A 244 -23.86 -11.39 -11.66
C LEU A 244 -25.18 -10.90 -12.27
N THR A 245 -26.22 -10.73 -11.46
CA THR A 245 -27.46 -10.07 -11.90
C THR A 245 -27.20 -8.57 -12.07
N LEU A 246 -26.58 -8.20 -13.18
CA LEU A 246 -26.26 -6.81 -13.50
C LEU A 246 -27.49 -6.05 -14.01
N SER A 247 -27.68 -4.84 -13.51
CA SER A 247 -28.63 -3.89 -14.10
C SER A 247 -28.21 -3.51 -15.53
N ALA A 248 -29.17 -3.03 -16.33
CA ALA A 248 -28.90 -2.53 -17.68
C ALA A 248 -27.84 -1.41 -17.69
N ALA A 249 -27.84 -0.55 -16.67
CA ALA A 249 -26.83 0.50 -16.50
C ALA A 249 -25.43 -0.08 -16.24
N GLN A 250 -25.32 -1.13 -15.44
CA GLN A 250 -24.04 -1.81 -15.18
C GLN A 250 -23.53 -2.54 -16.43
N LEU A 251 -24.40 -3.23 -17.17
CA LEU A 251 -24.03 -3.88 -18.44
C LEU A 251 -23.54 -2.87 -19.48
N ALA A 252 -24.21 -1.71 -19.61
CA ALA A 252 -23.76 -0.63 -20.47
C ALA A 252 -22.40 -0.07 -20.02
N ALA A 253 -22.23 0.13 -18.72
CA ALA A 253 -20.96 0.62 -18.16
C ALA A 253 -19.80 -0.36 -18.38
N LEU A 254 -20.03 -1.68 -18.42
CA LEU A 254 -18.99 -2.67 -18.77
C LEU A 254 -18.49 -2.55 -20.21
N SER A 255 -19.32 -2.02 -21.09
CA SER A 255 -18.98 -1.76 -22.50
C SER A 255 -18.32 -0.39 -22.70
N ASP A 256 -18.22 0.43 -21.64
CA ASP A 256 -17.58 1.74 -21.71
C ASP A 256 -16.06 1.58 -21.94
N THR A 257 -15.47 2.39 -22.82
CA THR A 257 -14.01 2.44 -23.03
C THR A 257 -13.25 2.97 -21.80
N ASN A 258 -13.91 3.75 -20.94
CA ASN A 258 -13.35 4.30 -19.73
C ASN A 258 -13.22 3.22 -18.63
N ALA A 259 -11.97 2.89 -18.28
CA ALA A 259 -11.66 1.89 -17.27
C ALA A 259 -12.23 2.22 -15.88
N ARG A 260 -12.29 3.51 -15.50
CA ARG A 260 -12.87 3.93 -14.21
C ARG A 260 -14.36 3.63 -14.18
N THR A 261 -15.11 3.99 -15.23
CA THR A 261 -16.55 3.72 -15.32
C THR A 261 -16.83 2.22 -15.23
N ARG A 262 -16.10 1.41 -16.01
CA ARG A 262 -16.22 -0.07 -15.97
C ARG A 262 -15.99 -0.62 -14.56
N ARG A 263 -14.89 -0.21 -13.91
CA ARG A 263 -14.52 -0.73 -12.58
C ARG A 263 -15.51 -0.31 -11.50
N THR A 264 -15.99 0.93 -11.52
CA THR A 264 -17.05 1.38 -10.59
C THR A 264 -18.31 0.52 -10.73
N ALA A 265 -18.74 0.24 -11.96
CA ALA A 265 -19.91 -0.61 -12.20
C ALA A 265 -19.71 -2.05 -11.69
N LEU A 266 -18.53 -2.63 -11.90
CA LEU A 266 -18.18 -3.95 -11.36
C LEU A 266 -18.19 -3.96 -9.83
N ILE A 267 -17.62 -2.94 -9.19
CA ILE A 267 -17.61 -2.84 -7.73
C ILE A 267 -19.04 -2.79 -7.18
N ASP A 268 -19.89 -1.94 -7.76
CA ASP A 268 -21.28 -1.81 -7.34
C ASP A 268 -22.06 -3.12 -7.51
N ALA A 269 -21.79 -3.84 -8.60
CA ALA A 269 -22.37 -5.16 -8.82
C ALA A 269 -21.90 -6.20 -7.80
N LEU A 270 -20.60 -6.24 -7.50
CA LEU A 270 -20.01 -7.17 -6.54
C LEU A 270 -20.51 -6.89 -5.11
N LEU A 271 -20.64 -5.62 -4.72
CA LEU A 271 -21.15 -5.22 -3.41
C LEU A 271 -22.63 -5.54 -3.22
N ALA A 272 -23.41 -5.65 -4.30
CA ALA A 272 -24.81 -6.05 -4.24
C ALA A 272 -25.03 -7.57 -4.03
N LEU A 273 -23.99 -8.38 -4.19
CA LEU A 273 -24.08 -9.83 -3.99
C LEU A 273 -24.01 -10.22 -2.50
N PRO A 274 -24.62 -11.36 -2.13
CA PRO A 274 -24.29 -12.04 -0.88
C PRO A 274 -22.80 -12.35 -0.78
N ASP A 275 -22.26 -12.38 0.44
CA ASP A 275 -20.83 -12.51 0.70
C ASP A 275 -20.21 -13.75 0.03
N GLU A 276 -20.83 -14.93 0.18
CA GLU A 276 -20.34 -16.17 -0.44
C GLU A 276 -20.26 -16.09 -1.97
N ALA A 277 -21.25 -15.47 -2.61
CA ALA A 277 -21.28 -15.30 -4.06
C ALA A 277 -20.19 -14.32 -4.51
N ARG A 278 -20.03 -13.19 -3.80
CA ARG A 278 -18.96 -12.21 -4.05
C ARG A 278 -17.57 -12.83 -3.92
N MET A 279 -17.32 -13.57 -2.85
CA MET A 279 -16.06 -14.29 -2.66
C MET A 279 -15.81 -15.27 -3.80
N THR A 280 -16.84 -16.02 -4.22
CA THR A 280 -16.71 -17.01 -5.30
C THR A 280 -16.34 -16.33 -6.63
N VAL A 281 -16.99 -15.23 -6.97
CA VAL A 281 -16.67 -14.45 -8.17
C VAL A 281 -15.25 -13.90 -8.12
N LEU A 282 -14.84 -13.30 -7.00
CA LEU A 282 -13.48 -12.76 -6.84
C LEU A 282 -12.41 -13.85 -6.85
N ARG A 283 -12.66 -15.03 -6.25
CA ARG A 283 -11.75 -16.19 -6.35
C ARG A 283 -11.59 -16.65 -7.78
N SER A 284 -12.68 -16.66 -8.55
CA SER A 284 -12.60 -17.03 -9.96
C SER A 284 -11.68 -16.07 -10.71
N ALA A 285 -11.79 -14.76 -10.47
CA ALA A 285 -10.93 -13.75 -11.08
C ALA A 285 -9.46 -13.92 -10.67
N ALA A 286 -9.19 -14.23 -9.39
CA ALA A 286 -7.84 -14.42 -8.86
C ALA A 286 -7.11 -15.64 -9.43
N ALA A 287 -7.83 -16.63 -9.97
CA ALA A 287 -7.21 -17.75 -10.66
C ALA A 287 -6.41 -17.26 -11.89
N PRO A 288 -5.36 -17.98 -12.33
CA PRO A 288 -4.72 -17.69 -13.60
C PRO A 288 -5.76 -17.72 -14.73
N LEU A 289 -5.64 -16.80 -15.71
CA LEU A 289 -6.44 -16.93 -16.93
C LEU A 289 -5.98 -18.20 -17.66
N PRO A 290 -6.90 -19.07 -18.12
CA PRO A 290 -6.51 -20.18 -18.97
C PRO A 290 -5.83 -19.62 -20.23
N SER A 291 -4.74 -20.25 -20.67
CA SER A 291 -3.91 -19.77 -21.79
C SER A 291 -4.69 -19.60 -23.11
N THR A 292 -5.88 -20.19 -23.20
CA THR A 292 -6.80 -20.11 -24.35
C THR A 292 -7.60 -18.81 -24.42
N LEU A 293 -7.65 -18.00 -23.34
CA LEU A 293 -8.37 -16.72 -23.28
C LEU A 293 -7.46 -15.49 -23.43
N ILE A 294 -6.18 -15.69 -23.78
CA ILE A 294 -5.30 -14.57 -24.16
C ILE A 294 -5.73 -14.12 -25.55
N VAL A 295 -6.73 -13.23 -25.62
CA VAL A 295 -6.97 -12.45 -26.82
C VAL A 295 -5.72 -11.58 -27.01
N PRO A 296 -4.94 -11.75 -28.09
CA PRO A 296 -3.82 -10.86 -28.34
C PRO A 296 -4.41 -9.45 -28.46
N VAL A 297 -4.07 -8.58 -27.50
CA VAL A 297 -4.28 -7.14 -27.66
C VAL A 297 -3.49 -6.79 -28.91
N ALA A 298 -4.21 -6.50 -30.01
CA ALA A 298 -3.61 -6.07 -31.24
C ALA A 298 -2.82 -4.79 -30.93
N VAL A 299 -1.50 -4.92 -30.82
CA VAL A 299 -0.61 -3.78 -30.77
C VAL A 299 -0.83 -3.05 -32.10
N PRO A 300 -1.30 -1.79 -32.11
CA PRO A 300 -1.40 -1.05 -33.34
C PRO A 300 0.02 -0.90 -33.90
N THR A 301 0.35 -1.72 -34.88
CA THR A 301 1.56 -1.53 -35.70
C THR A 301 1.40 -0.20 -36.39
N ALA A 302 2.08 0.82 -35.84
CA ALA A 302 2.28 2.07 -36.54
C ALA A 302 2.88 1.75 -37.92
N PRO A 303 2.37 2.33 -39.01
CA PRO A 303 2.93 2.11 -40.34
C PRO A 303 4.40 2.57 -40.34
N LEU A 304 5.30 1.65 -40.67
CA LEU A 304 6.72 1.94 -40.88
C LEU A 304 6.86 3.14 -41.82
N PRO A 305 7.69 4.16 -41.49
CA PRO A 305 7.95 5.26 -42.40
C PRO A 305 8.59 4.70 -43.67
N ARG A 306 7.95 4.96 -44.81
CA ARG A 306 8.54 4.67 -46.13
C ARG A 306 9.90 5.35 -46.21
N GLN A 307 10.97 4.56 -46.23
CA GLN A 307 12.27 5.07 -46.67
C GLN A 307 12.11 5.51 -48.12
N GLN A 308 12.08 6.82 -48.35
CA GLN A 308 12.33 7.38 -49.66
C GLN A 308 13.79 7.08 -49.98
N GLY A 309 13.99 6.19 -50.95
CA GLY A 309 15.30 5.89 -51.50
C GLY A 309 15.94 7.17 -52.00
N ALA A 310 17.15 7.44 -51.49
CA ALA A 310 18.06 8.41 -52.06
C ALA A 310 18.33 8.00 -53.51
N GLY A 311 17.86 8.83 -54.44
CA GLY A 311 18.30 8.78 -55.83
C GLY A 311 19.79 9.12 -55.86
N GLY A 312 20.61 8.08 -55.94
CA GLY A 312 22.01 8.18 -56.35
C GLY A 312 22.06 8.64 -57.80
N GLY A 313 22.66 9.80 -58.02
CA GLY A 313 23.06 10.23 -59.36
C GLY A 313 24.30 9.48 -59.84
N GLN A 314 24.42 9.35 -61.16
CA GLN A 314 25.64 9.45 -61.97
C GLN A 314 25.36 8.89 -63.38
N PRO A 315 26.16 9.21 -64.41
CA PRO A 315 26.98 10.41 -64.64
C PRO A 315 26.43 11.30 -65.77
#